data_AF-A0A7V9KFX2-F1
#
_entry.id   AF-A0A7V9KFX2-F1
#
_cell.length_a   1.000
_cell.length_b   1.000
_cell.length_c   1.000
_cell.angle_alpha   90.00
_cell.angle_beta   90.00
_cell.angle_gamma   90.00
#
_symmetry.space_group_name_H-M   'P 1'
#
loop_
_entity.id
_entity.type
_entity.pdbx_description
1 polymer ?
#
loop_
_entity_poly.entity_id
_entity_poly.type
_entity_poly.pdbx_seq_one_letter_code
_entity_poly.pdbx_strand_id
1 'polypeptide(L)'
;MNDRGRIVPYVFAGAMVVAPFLALLYDVTAGLGVLAGALGLTAYVALDATKAAGPPIRQRLLVMAYLNAALAIVAAILFALRLIV
;
A
#
# COMPACT_ATOMS: atom_id res chain seq x y z
N MET A 1 -19.04 5.05 -18.50
CA MET A 1 -18.49 3.82 -17.89
C MET A 1 -17.02 4.09 -17.61
N ASN A 2 -16.63 4.21 -16.33
CA ASN A 2 -15.31 4.68 -15.94
C ASN A 2 -14.42 3.46 -15.65
N ASP A 3 -13.71 2.96 -16.67
CA ASP A 3 -12.91 1.72 -16.63
C ASP A 3 -11.78 1.70 -15.58
N ARG A 4 -11.49 2.84 -14.94
CA ARG A 4 -10.45 2.98 -13.91
C ARG A 4 -10.64 2.03 -12.72
N GLY A 5 -11.88 1.71 -12.35
CA GLY A 5 -12.16 0.81 -11.22
C GLY A 5 -11.74 -0.65 -11.45
N ARG A 6 -11.62 -1.08 -12.71
CA ARG A 6 -11.30 -2.47 -13.05
C ARG A 6 -9.81 -2.75 -13.10
N ILE A 7 -8.99 -1.71 -13.32
CA ILE A 7 -7.53 -1.84 -13.51
C ILE A 7 -6.79 -1.88 -12.16
N VAL A 8 -7.30 -1.17 -11.15
CA VAL A 8 -6.73 -1.12 -9.79
C VAL A 8 -6.44 -2.51 -9.21
N PRO A 9 -7.34 -3.51 -9.23
CA PRO A 9 -7.04 -4.83 -8.68
C PRO A 9 -5.94 -5.57 -9.44
N TYR A 10 -5.84 -5.40 -10.77
CA TYR A 10 -4.78 -6.03 -11.56
C TYR A 10 -3.41 -5.38 -11.30
N VAL A 11 -3.37 -4.06 -11.15
CA VAL A 11 -2.15 -3.33 -10.77
C VAL A 11 -1.68 -3.73 -9.38
N PHE A 12 -2.61 -3.89 -8.44
CA PHE A 12 -2.31 -4.31 -7.08
C PHE A 12 -1.77 -5.75 -7.01
N ALA A 13 -2.40 -6.68 -7.75
CA ALA A 13 -1.91 -8.05 -7.88
C ALA A 13 -0.52 -8.09 -8.54
N GLY A 14 -0.30 -7.28 -9.58
CA GLY A 14 1.01 -7.14 -10.22
C GLY A 14 2.07 -6.62 -9.25
N ALA A 15 1.76 -5.60 -8.45
CA ALA A 15 2.67 -5.06 -7.44
C ALA A 15 3.02 -6.10 -6.36
N MET A 16 2.05 -6.90 -5.91
CA MET A 16 2.27 -8.00 -4.95
C MET A 16 3.22 -9.07 -5.48
N VAL A 17 3.10 -9.41 -6.77
CA VAL A 17 3.97 -10.40 -7.40
C VAL A 17 5.37 -9.84 -7.62
N VAL A 18 5.50 -8.59 -8.05
CA VAL A 18 6.79 -7.97 -8.40
C VAL A 18 7.59 -7.52 -7.17
N ALA A 19 6.93 -7.15 -6.06
CA ALA A 19 7.58 -6.69 -4.83
C ALA A 19 8.65 -7.64 -4.23
N PRO A 20 8.41 -8.96 -4.05
CA PRO A 20 9.42 -9.87 -3.51
C PRO A 20 10.61 -10.04 -4.47
N PHE A 21 10.41 -9.98 -5.79
CA PHE A 21 11.51 -10.01 -6.76
C PHE A 21 12.31 -8.71 -6.73
N LEU A 22 11.67 -7.55 -6.60
CA LEU A 22 12.37 -6.27 -6.40
C LEU A 22 13.19 -6.25 -5.11
N ALA A 23 12.65 -6.82 -4.03
CA ALA A 23 13.37 -6.94 -2.76
C ALA A 23 14.58 -7.90 -2.85
N LEU A 24 14.47 -8.98 -3.63
CA LEU A 24 15.57 -9.93 -3.86
C LEU A 24 16.64 -9.38 -4.82
N LEU A 25 16.26 -8.52 -5.78
CA LEU A 25 17.19 -8.02 -6.80
C LEU A 25 18.00 -6.79 -6.37
N TYR A 26 17.45 -5.94 -5.48
CA TYR A 26 17.92 -4.56 -5.28
C TYR A 26 18.31 -4.17 -3.84
N ASP A 27 18.52 -5.12 -2.93
CA ASP A 27 18.84 -4.87 -1.51
C ASP A 27 17.60 -4.51 -0.66
N VAL A 28 17.68 -4.73 0.66
CA VAL A 28 16.59 -4.55 1.66
C VAL A 28 15.96 -3.15 1.56
N THR A 29 16.76 -2.16 1.18
CA THR A 29 16.37 -0.77 0.97
C THR A 29 15.32 -0.64 -0.15
N ALA A 30 15.51 -1.29 -1.30
CA ALA A 30 14.50 -1.26 -2.38
C ALA A 30 13.20 -1.97 -1.97
N GLY A 31 13.31 -3.07 -1.21
CA GLY A 31 12.15 -3.75 -0.64
C GLY A 31 11.33 -2.85 0.29
N LEU A 32 11.98 -2.06 1.14
CA LEU A 32 11.33 -1.10 2.02
C LEU A 32 10.60 0.02 1.25
N GLY A 33 11.21 0.53 0.17
CA GLY A 33 10.57 1.54 -0.68
C GLY A 33 9.31 1.02 -1.37
N VAL A 34 9.37 -0.21 -1.91
CA VAL A 34 8.21 -0.87 -2.53
C VAL A 34 7.13 -1.17 -1.48
N LEU A 35 7.51 -1.63 -0.30
CA LEU A 35 6.59 -1.92 0.81
C LEU A 35 5.87 -0.65 1.28
N ALA A 36 6.61 0.45 1.50
CA ALA A 36 6.03 1.74 1.89
C ALA A 36 5.04 2.24 0.83
N GLY A 37 5.41 2.14 -0.44
CA GLY A 37 4.55 2.48 -1.57
C GLY A 37 3.27 1.63 -1.61
N ALA A 38 3.40 0.31 -1.49
CA ALA A 38 2.27 -0.62 -1.50
C ALA A 38 1.31 -0.35 -0.32
N LEU A 39 1.83 -0.17 0.90
CA LEU A 39 1.03 0.13 2.08
C LEU A 39 0.30 1.49 1.94
N GLY A 40 1.00 2.51 1.42
CA GLY A 40 0.40 3.82 1.15
C GLY A 40 -0.74 3.74 0.11
N LEU A 41 -0.52 2.97 -0.97
CA LEU A 41 -1.55 2.74 -2.00
C LEU A 41 -2.75 1.99 -1.43
N THR A 42 -2.50 0.99 -0.58
CA THR A 42 -3.55 0.21 0.09
C THR A 42 -4.38 1.11 1.02
N ALA A 43 -3.73 1.98 1.78
CA ALA A 43 -4.40 2.94 2.64
C ALA A 43 -5.28 3.91 1.83
N TYR A 44 -4.78 4.41 0.70
CA TYR A 44 -5.55 5.27 -0.19
C TYR A 44 -6.78 4.56 -0.77
N VAL A 45 -6.61 3.34 -1.28
CA VAL A 45 -7.72 2.53 -1.82
C VAL A 45 -8.73 2.19 -0.72
N ALA A 46 -8.26 1.84 0.48
CA ALA A 46 -9.13 1.57 1.61
C ALA A 46 -9.94 2.82 2.00
N LEU A 47 -9.32 4.01 2.05
CA LEU A 47 -10.03 5.28 2.27
C LEU A 47 -11.05 5.57 1.17
N ASP A 48 -10.71 5.33 -0.10
CA ASP A 48 -11.66 5.57 -1.18
C ASP A 48 -12.86 4.60 -1.11
N ALA A 49 -12.59 3.33 -0.78
CA ALA A 49 -13.63 2.34 -0.53
C ALA A 49 -14.53 2.72 0.66
N THR A 50 -14.04 3.44 1.69
CA THR A 50 -14.89 3.92 2.80
C THR A 50 -15.96 4.91 2.35
N LYS A 51 -15.73 5.65 1.24
CA LYS A 51 -16.71 6.61 0.70
C LYS A 51 -17.85 5.92 -0.03
N ALA A 52 -17.59 4.73 -0.60
CA ALA A 52 -18.57 3.92 -1.32
C ALA A 52 -19.28 2.87 -0.44
N ALA A 53 -18.77 2.59 0.76
CA ALA A 53 -19.27 1.54 1.64
C ALA A 53 -20.34 2.01 2.65
N GLY A 54 -21.32 1.14 2.91
CA GLY A 54 -22.35 1.36 3.94
C GLY A 54 -21.79 1.37 5.38
N PRO A 55 -22.56 1.90 6.36
CA PRO A 55 -22.12 2.13 7.74
C PRO A 55 -21.39 0.95 8.42
N PRO A 56 -21.83 -0.32 8.31
CA PRO A 56 -21.17 -1.42 9.02
C PRO A 56 -19.80 -1.80 8.46
N ILE A 57 -19.54 -1.56 7.17
CA ILE A 57 -18.28 -1.93 6.50
C ILE A 57 -17.30 -0.75 6.53
N ARG A 58 -17.83 0.48 6.55
CA ARG A 58 -17.04 1.73 6.59
C ARG A 58 -16.07 1.79 7.77
N GLN A 59 -16.49 1.36 8.97
CA GLN A 59 -15.65 1.42 10.16
C GLN A 59 -14.46 0.45 10.08
N ARG A 60 -14.68 -0.75 9.53
CA ARG A 60 -13.60 -1.74 9.31
C ARG A 60 -12.60 -1.26 8.25
N LEU A 61 -13.11 -0.69 7.15
CA LEU A 61 -12.27 -0.10 6.09
C LEU A 61 -11.44 1.09 6.61
N LEU A 62 -12.00 1.93 7.48
CA LEU A 62 -11.26 3.02 8.12
C LEU A 62 -10.13 2.49 8.99
N VAL A 63 -10.40 1.49 9.83
CA VAL A 63 -9.35 0.87 10.67
C VAL A 63 -8.25 0.26 9.80
N MET A 64 -8.59 -0.46 8.73
CA MET A 64 -7.61 -0.98 7.78
C MET A 64 -6.82 0.13 7.08
N ALA A 65 -7.47 1.23 6.71
CA ALA A 65 -6.81 2.36 6.08
C ALA A 65 -5.79 3.02 7.03
N TYR A 66 -6.17 3.26 8.29
CA TYR A 66 -5.28 3.84 9.30
C TYR A 66 -4.11 2.91 9.63
N LEU A 67 -4.35 1.60 9.76
CA LEU A 67 -3.28 0.62 9.99
C LEU A 67 -2.29 0.59 8.83
N ASN A 68 -2.77 0.52 7.59
CA ASN A 68 -1.92 0.55 6.41
C ASN A 68 -1.16 1.88 6.29
N ALA A 69 -1.79 3.01 6.62
CA ALA A 69 -1.12 4.31 6.64
C ALA A 69 -0.01 4.36 7.70
N ALA A 70 -0.27 3.86 8.91
CA ALA A 70 0.73 3.79 9.98
C ALA A 70 1.91 2.89 9.59
N LEU A 71 1.63 1.71 9.04
CA LEU A 71 2.65 0.80 8.53
C LEU A 71 3.45 1.42 7.37
N ALA A 72 2.80 2.16 6.47
CA ALA A 72 3.47 2.87 5.38
C ALA A 72 4.44 3.93 5.92
N ILE A 73 4.04 4.69 6.94
CA ILE A 73 4.91 5.68 7.60
C ILE A 73 6.10 4.99 8.24
N VAL A 74 5.89 3.90 8.98
CA VAL A 74 6.99 3.14 9.60
C VAL A 74 7.96 2.62 8.53
N ALA A 75 7.45 2.02 7.45
CA ALA A 75 8.27 1.54 6.35
C ALA A 75 9.04 2.68 5.65
N ALA A 76 8.42 3.85 5.47
CA ALA A 76 9.06 5.03 4.90
C ALA A 76 10.16 5.59 5.81
N ILE A 77 9.95 5.61 7.14
CA ILE A 77 10.97 6.02 8.11
C ILE A 77 12.15 5.05 8.09
N LEU A 78 11.88 3.74 8.11
CA LEU A 78 12.95 2.73 8.02
C LEU A 78 13.72 2.83 6.71
N PHE A 79 13.02 3.06 5.59
CA PHE A 79 13.64 3.32 4.30
C PHE A 79 14.55 4.56 4.35
N ALA A 80 14.07 5.68 4.89
CA ALA A 80 14.84 6.91 5.01
C ALA A 80 16.06 6.73 5.92
N LEU A 81 15.91 6.08 7.08
CA LEU A 81 17.01 5.76 7.99
C LEU A 81 18.07 4.88 7.32
N ARG A 82 17.63 3.86 6.58
CA ARG A 82 18.52 2.96 5.86
C ARG A 82 19.25 3.62 4.69
N LEU A 83 18.69 4.69 4.12
CA LEU A 83 19.34 5.46 3.06
C LEU A 83 20.44 6.38 3.63
N ILE A 84 20.33 6.75 4.91
CA ILE A 84 21.28 7.62 5.62
C ILE A 84 22.42 6.82 6.27
N VAL A 85 22.17 5.59 6.73
CA VAL A 85 23.13 4.68 7.39
C VAL A 85 23.80 3.76 6.39
#